data_AF-A0A2N1MFW1-F1
#
_entry.id   AF-A0A2N1MFW1-F1
#
_cell.length_a   1.000
_cell.length_b   1.000
_cell.length_c   1.000
_cell.angle_alpha   90.00
_cell.angle_beta   90.00
_cell.angle_gamma   90.00
#
_symmetry.space_group_name_H-M   'P 1'
#
loop_
_entity.id
_entity.type
_entity.pdbx_description
1 polymer ?
#
loop_
_entity_poly.entity_id
_entity_poly.type
_entity_poly.pdbx_seq_one_letter_code
_entity_poly.pdbx_strand_id
1 'polypeptide(L)'
;MTKRQFKSFKDEIVQILSCLDPSLSLDHKKKWSEISDNVLKKIIPAINNALRNKMTYTLTKLKFVLQQLHRHRRDNWKISQDSNKSKLDKKRKGVNTRRSDVKKREKNAGIIYMYNTNDDVLISSKPQSLSDSTYKRDIKEIISNGSYHSDEVSETDDEKAQEEIDQHIRPKIRLY
;
A
#
# COMPACT_ATOMS: atom_id res chain seq x y z
N MET A 1 -10.94 -1.11 -15.22
CA MET A 1 -10.92 -1.61 -13.83
C MET A 1 -10.52 -0.46 -12.91
N THR A 2 -11.44 0.00 -12.06
CA THR A 2 -11.22 1.14 -11.15
C THR A 2 -10.29 0.75 -9.99
N LYS A 3 -9.77 1.74 -9.24
CA LYS A 3 -8.95 1.49 -8.03
C LYS A 3 -9.65 0.56 -7.03
N ARG A 4 -10.96 0.76 -6.82
CA ARG A 4 -11.79 -0.06 -5.93
C ARG A 4 -11.92 -1.50 -6.44
N GLN A 5 -12.20 -1.68 -7.73
CA GLN A 5 -12.27 -3.01 -8.34
C GLN A 5 -10.93 -3.74 -8.25
N PHE A 6 -9.80 -3.04 -8.48
CA PHE A 6 -8.47 -3.62 -8.38
C PHE A 6 -8.11 -4.05 -6.96
N LYS A 7 -8.55 -3.30 -5.95
CA LYS A 7 -8.41 -3.70 -4.55
C LYS A 7 -9.18 -5.00 -4.27
N SER A 8 -10.47 -5.05 -4.62
CA SER A 8 -11.28 -6.26 -4.46
C SER A 8 -10.70 -7.47 -5.19
N PHE A 9 -10.12 -7.27 -6.38
CA PHE A 9 -9.44 -8.33 -7.12
C PHE A 9 -8.19 -8.87 -6.41
N LYS A 10 -7.38 -7.99 -5.81
CA LYS A 10 -6.23 -8.41 -5.00
C LYS A 10 -6.69 -9.22 -3.78
N ASP A 11 -7.72 -8.75 -3.09
CA ASP A 11 -8.24 -9.40 -1.88
C ASP A 11 -8.79 -10.81 -2.22
N GLU A 12 -9.54 -10.94 -3.32
CA GLU A 12 -10.07 -12.23 -3.79
C GLU A 12 -8.94 -13.20 -4.16
N ILE A 13 -7.88 -12.74 -4.83
CA ILE A 13 -6.71 -13.58 -5.14
C ILE A 13 -6.04 -14.10 -3.86
N VAL A 14 -5.88 -13.25 -2.84
CA VAL A 14 -5.29 -13.64 -1.56
C VAL A 14 -6.17 -14.70 -0.88
N GLN A 15 -7.48 -14.52 -0.89
CA GLN A 15 -8.42 -15.48 -0.33
C GLN A 15 -8.36 -16.83 -1.07
N ILE A 16 -8.40 -16.82 -2.40
CA ILE A 16 -8.28 -18.05 -3.19
C ILE A 16 -6.97 -18.76 -2.87
N LEU A 17 -5.84 -18.04 -2.89
CA LEU A 17 -4.54 -18.61 -2.55
C LEU A 17 -4.50 -19.25 -1.16
N SER A 18 -5.26 -18.73 -0.19
CA SER A 18 -5.35 -19.32 1.15
C SER A 18 -6.19 -20.60 1.22
N CYS A 19 -7.08 -20.80 0.25
CA CYS A 19 -7.94 -21.98 0.14
C CYS A 19 -7.39 -23.03 -0.83
N LEU A 20 -6.35 -22.70 -1.61
CA LEU A 20 -5.70 -23.66 -2.49
C LEU A 20 -4.93 -24.71 -1.67
N ASP A 21 -4.73 -25.87 -2.30
CA ASP A 21 -3.88 -26.92 -1.76
C ASP A 21 -2.48 -26.36 -1.42
N PRO A 22 -1.87 -26.74 -0.27
CA PRO A 22 -0.54 -26.29 0.10
C PRO A 22 0.54 -26.52 -0.98
N SER A 23 0.39 -27.53 -1.83
CA SER A 23 1.27 -27.80 -2.98
C SER A 23 1.19 -26.74 -4.09
N LEU A 24 0.12 -25.93 -4.11
CA LEU A 24 -0.11 -24.80 -5.02
C LEU A 24 0.21 -23.44 -4.37
N SER A 25 0.97 -23.43 -3.28
CA SER A 25 1.40 -22.22 -2.61
C SER A 25 2.58 -21.53 -3.31
N LEU A 26 2.67 -20.21 -3.16
CA LEU A 26 3.81 -19.42 -3.61
C LEU A 26 4.98 -19.59 -2.64
N ASP A 27 6.00 -20.34 -3.05
CA ASP A 27 7.25 -20.47 -2.29
C ASP A 27 8.02 -19.14 -2.31
N HIS A 28 7.96 -18.41 -1.19
CA HIS A 28 8.59 -17.11 -1.01
C HIS A 28 10.06 -17.21 -0.57
N LYS A 29 10.58 -18.42 -0.31
CA LYS A 29 12.00 -18.65 -0.02
C LYS A 29 12.84 -18.62 -1.30
N LYS A 30 12.25 -19.04 -2.43
CA LYS A 30 12.86 -19.07 -3.77
C LYS A 30 12.70 -17.75 -4.53
N LYS A 31 13.55 -17.52 -5.54
CA LYS A 31 13.41 -16.36 -6.43
C LYS A 31 12.20 -16.54 -7.35
N TRP A 32 11.62 -15.43 -7.84
CA TRP A 32 10.50 -15.49 -8.79
C TRP A 32 10.84 -16.29 -10.05
N SER A 33 12.05 -16.15 -10.57
CA SER A 33 12.56 -16.89 -11.74
C SER A 33 12.58 -18.40 -11.56
N GLU A 34 12.73 -18.88 -10.32
CA GLU A 34 12.78 -20.31 -10.00
C GLU A 34 11.38 -20.92 -9.87
N ILE A 35 10.38 -20.09 -9.51
CA ILE A 35 9.00 -20.54 -9.30
C ILE A 35 8.07 -20.18 -10.45
N SER A 36 8.48 -19.28 -11.36
CA SER A 36 7.60 -18.68 -12.38
C SER A 36 6.92 -19.72 -13.24
N ASP A 37 7.64 -20.77 -13.61
CA ASP A 37 7.11 -21.83 -14.47
C ASP A 37 6.02 -22.63 -13.77
N ASN A 38 6.22 -22.95 -12.49
CA ASN A 38 5.20 -23.63 -11.69
C ASN A 38 3.98 -22.72 -11.45
N VAL A 39 4.21 -21.43 -11.21
CA VAL A 39 3.14 -20.43 -11.07
C VAL A 39 2.30 -20.35 -12.35
N LEU A 40 2.94 -20.24 -13.51
CA LEU A 40 2.28 -20.15 -14.80
C LEU A 40 1.52 -21.43 -15.15
N LYS A 41 2.11 -22.62 -14.88
CA LYS A 41 1.55 -23.91 -15.28
C LYS A 41 0.47 -24.45 -14.33
N LYS A 42 0.55 -24.14 -13.02
CA LYS A 42 -0.36 -24.75 -12.01
C LYS A 42 -1.20 -23.72 -11.27
N ILE A 43 -0.57 -22.68 -10.72
CA ILE A 43 -1.23 -21.74 -9.80
C ILE A 43 -2.17 -20.81 -10.56
N ILE A 44 -1.73 -20.25 -11.69
CA ILE A 44 -2.56 -19.38 -12.52
C ILE A 44 -3.81 -20.10 -13.03
N PRO A 45 -3.74 -21.32 -13.59
CA PRO A 45 -4.94 -22.06 -13.98
C PRO A 45 -5.89 -22.35 -12.81
N ALA A 46 -5.36 -22.71 -11.63
CA ALA A 46 -6.18 -22.95 -10.44
C ALA A 46 -6.94 -21.68 -10.01
N ILE A 47 -6.25 -20.54 -9.94
CA ILE A 47 -6.88 -19.24 -9.64
C ILE A 47 -7.88 -18.86 -10.73
N ASN A 48 -7.54 -19.11 -11.99
CA ASN A 48 -8.40 -18.77 -13.12
C ASN A 48 -9.72 -19.54 -13.10
N ASN A 49 -9.68 -20.82 -12.73
CA ASN A 49 -10.88 -21.63 -12.53
C ASN A 49 -11.73 -21.10 -11.36
N ALA A 50 -11.11 -20.71 -10.25
CA ALA A 50 -11.81 -20.15 -9.10
C ALA A 50 -12.41 -18.75 -9.37
N LEU A 51 -11.84 -17.98 -10.29
CA LEU A 51 -12.29 -16.63 -10.66
C LEU A 51 -13.19 -16.56 -11.89
N ARG A 52 -13.35 -17.66 -12.66
CA ARG A 52 -13.94 -17.70 -14.00
C ARG A 52 -15.28 -16.96 -14.14
N ASN A 53 -16.10 -16.94 -13.07
CA ASN A 53 -17.42 -16.32 -13.07
C ASN A 53 -17.54 -15.12 -12.12
N LYS A 54 -16.48 -14.74 -11.40
CA LYS A 54 -16.52 -13.71 -10.36
C LYS A 54 -16.16 -12.32 -10.88
N MET A 55 -15.16 -12.24 -11.76
CA MET A 55 -14.61 -10.95 -12.21
C MET A 55 -13.96 -11.06 -13.60
N THR A 56 -13.96 -9.94 -14.34
CA THR A 56 -13.19 -9.79 -15.57
C THR A 56 -11.79 -9.24 -15.27
N TYR A 57 -10.75 -9.91 -15.78
CA TYR A 57 -9.37 -9.48 -15.62
C TYR A 57 -8.50 -9.99 -16.78
N THR A 58 -7.31 -9.42 -16.90
CA THR A 58 -6.28 -9.84 -17.86
C THR A 58 -5.27 -10.74 -17.17
N LEU A 59 -4.77 -11.77 -17.85
CA LEU A 59 -3.74 -12.67 -17.33
C LEU A 59 -2.49 -11.90 -16.85
N THR A 60 -2.11 -10.84 -17.56
CA THR A 60 -1.02 -9.94 -17.18
C THR A 60 -1.22 -9.30 -15.81
N LYS A 61 -2.46 -8.91 -15.47
CA LYS A 61 -2.79 -8.34 -14.16
C LYS A 61 -2.71 -9.39 -13.05
N LEU A 62 -3.20 -10.60 -13.32
CA LEU A 62 -3.08 -11.70 -12.37
C LEU A 62 -1.60 -12.02 -12.09
N LYS A 63 -0.79 -12.17 -13.15
CA LYS A 63 0.67 -12.37 -13.02
C LYS A 63 1.32 -11.26 -12.21
N PHE A 64 0.99 -10.01 -12.50
CA PHE A 64 1.50 -8.85 -11.75
C PHE A 64 1.13 -8.92 -10.26
N VAL A 65 -0.13 -9.23 -9.93
CA VAL A 65 -0.56 -9.36 -8.52
C VAL A 65 0.21 -10.49 -7.82
N LEU A 66 0.38 -11.64 -8.47
CA LEU A 66 1.14 -12.77 -7.91
C LEU A 66 2.62 -12.42 -7.68
N GLN A 67 3.23 -11.69 -8.61
CA GLN A 67 4.60 -11.18 -8.47
C GLN A 67 4.74 -10.24 -7.28
N GLN A 68 3.81 -9.29 -7.12
CA GLN A 68 3.84 -8.35 -6.00
C GLN A 68 3.62 -9.06 -4.66
N LEU A 69 2.69 -10.02 -4.60
CA LEU A 69 2.46 -10.84 -3.41
C LEU A 69 3.70 -11.65 -3.03
N HIS A 70 4.36 -12.28 -4.02
CA HIS A 70 5.61 -13.00 -3.80
C HIS A 70 6.73 -12.09 -3.31
N ARG A 71 6.95 -10.95 -3.97
CA ARG A 71 7.97 -9.97 -3.57
C ARG A 71 7.78 -9.53 -2.13
N HIS A 72 6.56 -9.14 -1.75
CA HIS A 72 6.25 -8.72 -0.39
C HIS A 72 6.49 -9.83 0.65
N ARG A 73 6.05 -11.07 0.37
CA ARG A 73 6.28 -12.20 1.28
C ARG A 73 7.76 -12.54 1.41
N ARG A 74 8.50 -12.49 0.30
CA ARG A 74 9.95 -12.76 0.26
C ARG A 74 10.74 -11.69 1.01
N ASP A 75 10.38 -10.42 0.85
CA ASP A 75 11.02 -9.32 1.59
C ASP A 75 10.79 -9.47 3.10
N ASN A 76 9.55 -9.75 3.52
CA ASN A 76 9.26 -10.04 4.93
C ASN A 76 10.03 -11.28 5.44
N TRP A 77 10.15 -12.32 4.62
CA TRP A 77 10.94 -13.50 4.97
C TRP A 77 12.42 -13.17 5.15
N LYS A 78 13.03 -12.41 4.23
CA LYS A 78 14.41 -11.93 4.37
C LYS A 78 14.62 -11.11 5.64
N ILE A 79 13.72 -10.17 5.92
CA ILE A 79 13.75 -9.37 7.16
C ILE A 79 13.66 -10.28 8.38
N SER A 80 12.83 -11.33 8.32
CA SER A 80 12.68 -12.28 9.43
C SER A 80 13.91 -13.17 9.68
N GLN A 81 14.80 -13.34 8.69
CA GLN A 81 16.05 -14.08 8.87
C GLN A 81 17.07 -13.33 9.74
N ASP A 82 17.02 -12.00 9.74
CA ASP A 82 17.90 -11.16 10.55
C ASP A 82 17.14 -10.68 11.81
N SER A 83 17.57 -11.17 12.97
CA SER A 83 16.91 -10.85 14.25
C SER A 83 16.90 -9.36 14.58
N ASN A 84 17.93 -8.60 14.16
CA ASN A 84 18.02 -7.17 14.39
C ASN A 84 17.10 -6.40 13.44
N LYS A 85 17.12 -6.74 12.14
CA LYS A 85 16.20 -6.14 11.15
C LYS A 85 14.74 -6.45 11.49
N SER A 86 14.43 -7.67 11.93
CA SER A 86 13.10 -8.07 12.39
C SER A 86 12.62 -7.26 13.59
N LYS A 87 13.48 -7.04 14.60
CA LYS A 87 13.15 -6.18 15.76
C LYS A 87 12.91 -4.73 15.35
N LEU A 88 13.76 -4.20 14.47
CA LEU A 88 13.64 -2.83 13.98
C LEU A 88 12.36 -2.63 13.17
N ASP A 89 12.04 -3.56 12.28
CA ASP A 89 10.81 -3.54 11.48
C ASP A 89 9.55 -3.65 12.35
N LYS A 90 9.54 -4.52 13.37
CA LYS A 90 8.44 -4.60 14.34
C LYS A 90 8.26 -3.29 15.10
N LYS A 91 9.35 -2.69 15.59
CA LYS A 91 9.32 -1.40 16.28
C LYS A 91 8.76 -0.31 15.37
N ARG A 92 9.23 -0.25 14.12
CA ARG A 92 8.74 0.69 13.10
C ARG A 92 7.24 0.51 12.83
N LYS A 93 6.80 -0.72 12.55
CA LYS A 93 5.37 -1.04 12.33
C LYS A 93 4.53 -0.63 13.53
N GLY A 94 4.97 -0.94 14.74
CA GLY A 94 4.30 -0.51 15.98
C GLY A 94 4.21 1.01 16.11
N VAL A 95 5.29 1.74 15.80
CA VAL A 95 5.30 3.22 15.80
C VAL A 95 4.38 3.78 14.72
N ASN A 96 4.39 3.23 13.50
CA ASN A 96 3.52 3.68 12.41
C ASN A 96 2.05 3.38 12.70
N THR A 97 1.71 2.23 13.28
CA THR A 97 0.34 1.93 13.73
C THR A 97 -0.09 2.89 14.83
N ARG A 98 0.75 3.11 15.85
CA ARG A 98 0.45 4.06 16.92
C ARG A 98 0.29 5.47 16.36
N ARG A 99 1.17 5.89 15.45
CA ARG A 99 1.08 7.19 14.77
C ARG A 99 -0.12 7.26 13.84
N SER A 100 -0.55 6.18 13.18
CA SER A 100 -1.76 6.20 12.35
C SER A 100 -3.02 6.33 13.20
N ASP A 101 -3.06 5.67 14.35
CA ASP A 101 -4.20 5.72 15.27
C ASP A 101 -4.25 7.06 16.00
N VAL A 102 -3.11 7.56 16.47
CA VAL A 102 -2.97 8.90 17.04
C VAL A 102 -3.24 9.97 15.98
N LYS A 103 -2.70 9.86 14.76
CA LYS A 103 -3.01 10.79 13.65
C LYS A 103 -4.50 10.78 13.32
N LYS A 104 -5.19 9.63 13.29
CA LYS A 104 -6.65 9.58 13.08
C LYS A 104 -7.42 10.32 14.18
N ARG A 105 -6.96 10.23 15.43
CA ARG A 105 -7.58 10.91 16.58
C ARG A 105 -7.22 12.40 16.65
N GLU A 106 -5.99 12.79 16.38
CA GLU A 106 -5.45 14.15 16.55
C GLU A 106 -5.57 15.03 15.30
N LYS A 107 -5.23 14.53 14.09
CA LYS A 107 -5.25 15.34 12.85
C LYS A 107 -6.63 15.89 12.53
N ASN A 108 -7.66 15.15 12.93
CA ASN A 108 -9.03 15.53 12.69
C ASN A 108 -9.57 16.35 13.85
N ALA A 109 -9.15 16.13 15.10
CA ALA A 109 -9.71 16.84 16.24
C ALA A 109 -9.54 18.37 16.16
N GLY A 110 -8.33 18.87 15.90
CA GLY A 110 -8.09 20.32 15.87
C GLY A 110 -8.83 21.05 14.76
N ILE A 111 -8.66 20.60 13.51
CA ILE A 111 -9.30 21.25 12.36
C ILE A 111 -10.82 20.99 12.30
N ILE A 112 -11.31 19.83 12.76
CA ILE A 112 -12.75 19.58 12.91
C ILE A 112 -13.33 20.45 14.01
N TYR A 113 -12.64 20.59 15.13
CA TYR A 113 -13.06 21.48 16.21
C TYR A 113 -13.16 22.91 15.68
N MET A 114 -12.10 23.43 15.04
CA MET A 114 -12.10 24.77 14.45
C MET A 114 -13.20 24.95 13.40
N TYR A 115 -13.42 23.94 12.55
CA TYR A 115 -14.50 23.97 11.56
C TYR A 115 -15.89 24.00 12.21
N ASN A 116 -16.11 23.20 13.26
CA ASN A 116 -17.39 23.10 13.96
C ASN A 116 -17.70 24.34 14.82
N THR A 117 -16.68 24.97 15.40
CA THR A 117 -16.83 26.18 16.21
C THR A 117 -16.86 27.46 15.39
N ASN A 118 -16.67 27.38 14.06
CA ASN A 118 -16.42 28.52 13.19
C ASN A 118 -15.28 29.40 13.74
N ASP A 119 -14.15 28.77 14.04
CA ASP A 119 -12.98 29.42 14.61
C ASP A 119 -12.49 30.59 13.74
N ASP A 120 -12.18 31.71 14.40
CA ASP A 120 -11.78 32.96 13.75
C ASP A 120 -10.53 32.81 12.89
N VAL A 121 -9.62 31.88 13.22
CA VAL A 121 -8.42 31.60 12.43
C VAL A 121 -8.80 30.98 11.07
N LEU A 122 -9.79 30.09 11.03
CA LEU A 122 -10.29 29.53 9.76
C LEU A 122 -11.04 30.58 8.94
N ILE A 123 -11.81 31.46 9.58
CA ILE A 123 -12.54 32.53 8.90
C ILE A 123 -11.57 33.53 8.28
N SER A 124 -10.54 33.94 9.04
CA SER A 124 -9.53 34.89 8.60
C SER A 124 -8.54 34.33 7.58
N SER A 125 -8.37 33.00 7.53
CA SER A 125 -7.52 32.31 6.55
C SER A 125 -8.20 32.09 5.19
N LYS A 126 -9.44 32.56 5.02
CA LYS A 126 -10.17 32.42 3.76
C LYS A 126 -9.59 33.33 2.68
N PRO A 127 -9.17 32.79 1.52
CA PRO A 127 -8.76 33.61 0.39
C PRO A 127 -9.91 34.48 -0.12
N GLN A 128 -9.62 35.74 -0.44
CA GLN A 128 -10.61 36.66 -1.03
C GLN A 128 -11.14 36.16 -2.39
N SER A 129 -10.36 35.35 -3.10
CA SER A 129 -10.73 34.73 -4.37
C SER A 129 -11.75 33.59 -4.24
N LEU A 130 -12.04 33.11 -3.02
CA LEU A 130 -12.97 32.02 -2.76
C LEU A 130 -14.25 32.51 -2.06
N SER A 131 -15.39 32.03 -2.54
CA SER A 131 -16.65 32.18 -1.83
C SER A 131 -16.64 31.33 -0.56
N ASP A 132 -17.38 31.77 0.46
CA ASP A 132 -17.46 31.08 1.75
C ASP A 132 -17.95 29.65 1.61
N SER A 133 -18.92 29.43 0.71
CA SER A 133 -19.47 28.10 0.42
C SER A 133 -18.43 27.15 -0.18
N THR A 134 -17.62 27.63 -1.12
CA THR A 134 -16.55 26.87 -1.76
C THR A 134 -15.45 26.55 -0.75
N TYR A 135 -15.02 27.55 0.03
CA TYR A 135 -14.00 27.40 1.05
C TYR A 135 -14.41 26.37 2.12
N LYS A 136 -15.64 26.47 2.66
CA LYS A 136 -16.15 25.50 3.65
C LYS A 136 -16.28 24.09 3.08
N ARG A 137 -16.63 23.95 1.80
CA ARG A 137 -16.70 22.65 1.11
C ARG A 137 -15.30 22.04 0.96
N ASP A 138 -14.32 22.83 0.54
CA ASP A 138 -12.95 22.36 0.33
C ASP A 138 -12.28 21.98 1.66
N ILE A 139 -12.52 22.73 2.75
CA ILE A 139 -12.06 22.34 4.10
C ILE A 139 -12.64 20.99 4.51
N LYS A 140 -13.95 20.78 4.29
CA LYS A 140 -14.61 19.51 4.58
C LYS A 140 -14.03 18.35 3.76
N GLU A 141 -13.64 18.62 2.51
CA GLU A 141 -12.96 17.65 1.65
C GLU A 141 -11.56 17.33 2.16
N ILE A 142 -10.77 18.33 2.56
CA ILE A 142 -9.43 18.13 3.15
C ILE A 142 -9.51 17.30 4.43
N ILE A 143 -10.48 17.59 5.31
CA ILE A 143 -10.71 16.84 6.57
C ILE A 143 -11.06 15.37 6.31
N SER A 144 -11.80 15.11 5.24
CA SER A 144 -12.28 13.76 4.90
C SER A 144 -11.30 12.97 4.03
N ASN A 145 -10.41 13.66 3.31
CA ASN A 145 -9.46 13.05 2.39
C ASN A 145 -8.06 12.93 2.98
N GLY A 146 -7.73 11.70 3.39
CA GLY A 146 -6.44 11.33 3.96
C GLY A 146 -5.21 11.64 3.11
N SER A 147 -5.36 11.89 1.79
CA SER A 147 -4.24 12.20 0.89
C SER A 147 -3.64 13.58 1.11
N TYR A 148 -4.33 14.49 1.80
CA TYR A 148 -3.83 15.86 2.08
C TYR A 148 -3.01 15.95 3.37
N HIS A 149 -2.63 14.83 3.98
CA HIS A 149 -1.96 14.85 5.27
C HIS A 149 -0.58 14.18 5.24
N SER A 150 0.44 14.84 5.80
CA SER A 150 1.85 14.41 5.76
C SER A 150 2.10 12.97 6.25
N ASP A 151 3.09 12.36 5.59
CA ASP A 151 3.36 10.92 5.57
C ASP A 151 4.00 10.34 6.84
N GLU A 152 4.03 9.02 6.85
CA GLU A 152 4.46 8.10 7.89
C GLU A 152 5.97 8.23 8.20
N VAL A 153 6.49 7.49 9.20
CA VAL A 153 7.94 7.28 9.23
C VAL A 153 8.27 6.44 8.00
N SER A 154 9.01 7.04 7.08
CA SER A 154 9.45 6.37 5.86
C SER A 154 10.12 5.05 6.21
N GLU A 155 9.86 4.03 5.39
CA GLU A 155 10.84 2.95 5.22
C GLU A 155 12.19 3.62 4.95
N THR A 156 13.29 3.12 5.48
CA THR A 156 14.62 3.54 5.02
C THR A 156 14.75 3.05 3.58
N ASP A 157 14.07 3.73 2.66
CA ASP A 157 14.04 3.50 1.22
C ASP A 157 15.43 3.81 0.65
N ASP A 158 16.25 4.55 1.37
CA ASP A 158 17.62 4.86 0.96
C ASP A 158 18.49 3.60 0.83
N GLU A 159 18.45 2.66 1.79
CA GLU A 159 19.24 1.42 1.70
C GLU A 159 18.73 0.49 0.60
N LYS A 160 17.41 0.38 0.43
CA LYS A 160 16.81 -0.51 -0.57
C LYS A 160 16.88 0.09 -1.97
N ALA A 161 16.69 1.40 -2.11
CA ALA A 161 16.89 2.11 -3.35
C ALA A 161 18.37 2.09 -3.74
N GLN A 162 19.30 2.19 -2.77
CA GLN A 162 20.74 2.04 -3.04
C GLN A 162 21.06 0.60 -3.46
N GLU A 163 20.55 -0.44 -2.77
CA GLU A 163 20.69 -1.84 -3.21
C GLU A 163 20.09 -2.06 -4.61
N GLU A 164 18.95 -1.45 -4.93
CA GLU A 164 18.30 -1.57 -6.24
C GLU A 164 19.03 -0.77 -7.34
N ILE A 165 19.67 0.35 -7.00
CA ILE A 165 20.60 1.09 -7.88
C ILE A 165 21.86 0.25 -8.13
N ASP A 166 22.45 -0.32 -7.09
CA ASP A 166 23.66 -1.14 -7.17
C ASP A 166 23.40 -2.44 -7.97
N GLN A 167 22.20 -3.01 -7.84
CA GLN A 167 21.74 -4.17 -8.61
C GLN A 167 21.21 -3.81 -10.01
N HIS A 168 21.30 -2.54 -10.44
CA HIS A 168 20.85 -2.06 -11.76
C HIS A 168 19.36 -2.29 -12.04
N ILE A 169 18.53 -2.40 -11.00
CA ILE A 169 17.09 -2.57 -11.09
C ILE A 169 16.40 -1.21 -11.29
N ARG A 170 17.01 -0.12 -10.78
CA ARG A 170 16.48 1.25 -10.86
C ARG A 170 17.53 2.20 -11.48
N PRO A 171 17.17 3.07 -12.44
CA PRO A 171 18.11 4.02 -13.02
C PRO A 171 18.50 5.09 -11.99
N LYS A 172 19.80 5.42 -11.94
CA LYS A 172 20.35 6.45 -11.06
C LYS A 172 19.85 7.82 -11.53
N ILE A 173 18.99 8.47 -10.74
CA ILE A 173 18.49 9.81 -11.07
C ILE A 173 19.65 10.80 -10.86
N ARG A 174 20.15 11.39 -11.95
CA ARG A 174 20.99 12.60 -11.87
C ARG A 174 20.05 13.77 -11.63
N LEU A 175 20.06 14.31 -10.41
CA LEU A 175 19.46 15.60 -10.13
C LEU A 175 20.40 16.67 -10.73
N TYR A 176 19.90 17.41 -11.73
CA TYR A 176 20.42 18.71 -12.15
C TYR A 176 19.48 19.79 -11.60
#